data_AF-A0A852Z5F2-F1
#
_entry.id   AF-A0A852Z5F2-F1
#
_cell.length_a   1.000
_cell.length_b   1.000
_cell.length_c   1.000
_cell.angle_alpha   90.00
_cell.angle_beta   90.00
_cell.angle_gamma   90.00
#
_symmetry.space_group_name_H-M   'P 1'
#
loop_
_entity.id
_entity.type
_entity.pdbx_description
1 polymer ?
#
loop_
_entity_poly.entity_id
_entity_poly.type
_entity_poly.pdbx_seq_one_letter_code
_entity_poly.pdbx_strand_id
1 'polypeptide(L)'
;MTTIDTATVLTVMFDQHRGSQYAYTPEETATLLDRVVTESTEGNRTTLVTVWDRPARSHHDEGEPQYPPAYLRVAVDPDTGWGAMTWIGTAEVLDTFNPHAPEDAPELVFACDGPDLLPASASLPQTDVRRALTEYTHTGTRPTTVQWQQGYLAL
;
A
#
# COMPACT_ATOMS: atom_id res chain seq x y z
N MET A 1 -11.04 -3.10 -32.94
CA MET A 1 -11.31 -3.07 -31.49
C MET A 1 -10.23 -2.21 -30.89
N THR A 2 -10.49 -0.91 -30.73
CA THR A 2 -9.54 0.05 -30.17
C THR A 2 -9.60 -0.13 -28.67
N THR A 3 -8.58 -0.74 -28.08
CA THR A 3 -8.38 -0.72 -26.62
C THR A 3 -8.24 0.75 -26.25
N ILE A 4 -9.27 1.32 -25.62
CA ILE A 4 -9.10 2.60 -24.94
C ILE A 4 -8.18 2.26 -23.78
N ASP A 5 -6.93 2.69 -23.89
CA ASP A 5 -5.98 2.66 -22.80
C ASP A 5 -6.50 3.68 -21.78
N THR A 6 -7.39 3.24 -20.90
CA THR A 6 -7.95 4.10 -19.86
C THR A 6 -6.80 4.42 -18.92
N ALA A 7 -6.29 5.65 -19.00
CA ALA A 7 -5.18 6.11 -18.17
C ALA A 7 -5.49 5.81 -16.69
N THR A 8 -4.70 4.96 -16.07
CA THR A 8 -4.85 4.61 -14.67
C THR A 8 -4.39 5.76 -13.79
N VAL A 9 -5.09 5.98 -12.70
CA VAL A 9 -4.75 6.98 -11.68
C VAL A 9 -4.21 6.24 -10.47
N LEU A 10 -3.01 6.62 -10.04
CA LEU A 10 -2.50 6.24 -8.73
C LEU A 10 -3.05 7.22 -7.69
N THR A 11 -3.75 6.71 -6.68
CA THR A 11 -4.17 7.48 -5.51
C THR A 11 -3.40 7.00 -4.28
N VAL A 12 -2.84 7.94 -3.52
CA VAL A 12 -2.14 7.67 -2.26
C VAL A 12 -2.73 8.52 -1.14
N MET A 13 -3.00 7.88 0.00
CA MET A 13 -3.50 8.53 1.21
C MET A 13 -2.54 8.17 2.36
N PHE A 14 -1.65 9.11 2.69
CA PHE A 14 -0.57 8.89 3.66
C PHE A 14 -1.05 8.80 5.10
N ASP A 15 -2.04 9.60 5.47
CA ASP A 15 -2.64 9.59 6.80
C ASP A 15 -4.10 10.04 6.73
N GLN A 16 -4.80 9.97 7.86
CA GLN A 16 -6.23 10.30 8.01
C GLN A 16 -6.53 11.81 8.07
N HIS A 17 -5.51 12.66 8.01
CA HIS A 17 -5.60 14.11 8.13
C HIS A 17 -5.17 14.85 6.85
N ARG A 18 -4.40 14.21 5.98
CA ARG A 18 -3.99 14.72 4.68
C ARG A 18 -5.01 14.32 3.61
N GLY A 19 -5.27 15.25 2.68
CA GLY A 19 -6.06 14.95 1.49
C GLY A 19 -5.36 13.93 0.59
N SER A 20 -6.18 13.23 -0.20
CA SER A 20 -5.69 12.26 -1.18
C SER A 20 -4.75 12.91 -2.20
N GLN A 21 -3.70 12.17 -2.58
CA GLN A 21 -2.76 12.59 -3.61
C GLN A 21 -2.90 11.72 -4.84
N TYR A 22 -2.71 12.33 -6.01
CA TYR A 22 -2.99 11.71 -7.30
C TYR A 22 -1.79 11.81 -8.22
N ALA A 23 -1.54 10.75 -8.98
CA ALA A 23 -0.61 10.75 -10.10
C ALA A 23 -1.32 10.23 -11.36
N TYR A 24 -1.19 10.99 -12.45
CA TYR A 24 -1.79 10.72 -13.75
C TYR A 24 -0.73 10.38 -14.81
N THR A 25 0.54 10.63 -14.51
CA THR A 25 1.67 10.41 -15.39
C THR A 25 2.72 9.50 -14.75
N PRO A 26 3.56 8.80 -15.53
CA PRO A 26 4.63 7.97 -14.98
C PRO A 26 5.62 8.72 -14.07
N GLU A 27 5.88 10.00 -14.35
CA GLU A 27 6.77 10.85 -13.55
C GLU A 27 6.17 11.19 -12.19
N GLU A 28 4.88 11.53 -12.16
CA GLU A 28 4.13 11.73 -10.92
C GLU A 28 4.04 10.41 -10.13
N THR A 29 3.82 9.29 -10.80
CA THR A 29 3.78 7.95 -10.19
C THR A 29 5.10 7.64 -9.49
N ALA A 30 6.23 7.84 -10.17
CA ALA A 30 7.55 7.59 -9.59
C ALA A 30 7.80 8.49 -8.37
N THR A 31 7.42 9.77 -8.45
CA THR A 31 7.55 10.74 -7.35
C THR A 31 6.70 10.33 -6.15
N LEU A 32 5.45 9.92 -6.40
CA LEU A 32 4.52 9.58 -5.34
C LEU A 32 4.88 8.24 -4.68
N LEU A 33 5.33 7.25 -5.47
CA LEU A 33 5.86 5.98 -4.94
C LEU A 33 7.12 6.19 -4.09
N ASP A 34 8.02 7.08 -4.49
CA ASP A 34 9.21 7.39 -3.70
C ASP A 34 8.82 7.92 -2.32
N ARG A 35 7.77 8.74 -2.25
CA ARG A 35 7.21 9.23 -0.99
C ARG A 35 6.55 8.13 -0.18
N VAL A 36 5.78 7.22 -0.79
CA VAL A 36 5.18 6.06 -0.08
C VAL A 36 6.22 5.26 0.67
N VAL A 37 7.42 5.09 0.10
CA VAL A 37 8.47 4.31 0.74
C VAL A 37 9.39 5.15 1.63
N THR A 38 9.40 6.47 1.54
CA THR A 38 10.31 7.32 2.36
C THR A 38 9.62 8.03 3.52
N GLU A 39 8.29 8.17 3.49
CA GLU A 39 7.52 8.73 4.61
C GLU A 39 7.17 7.61 5.61
N SER A 40 7.72 7.70 6.83
CA SER A 40 7.43 6.73 7.89
C SER A 40 5.94 6.68 8.24
N THR A 41 5.43 5.48 8.44
CA THR A 41 4.08 5.25 8.96
C THR A 41 4.05 5.09 10.48
N GLU A 42 5.20 5.21 11.16
CA GLU A 42 5.25 5.15 12.62
C GLU A 42 4.36 6.22 13.26
N GLY A 43 3.55 5.82 14.24
CA GLY A 43 2.59 6.70 14.91
C GLY A 43 1.38 7.10 14.06
N ASN A 44 1.23 6.55 12.85
CA ASN A 44 0.11 6.80 11.94
C ASN A 44 -0.55 5.49 11.47
N ARG A 45 -1.61 5.61 10.67
CA ARG A 45 -2.11 4.48 9.89
C ARG A 45 -1.20 4.19 8.69
N THR A 46 -1.22 2.94 8.24
CA THR A 46 -0.68 2.54 6.95
C THR A 46 -1.14 3.46 5.81
N THR A 47 -0.22 3.73 4.90
CA THR A 47 -0.50 4.48 3.68
C THR A 47 -1.38 3.63 2.75
N LEU A 48 -2.52 4.17 2.34
CA LEU A 48 -3.41 3.50 1.38
C LEU A 48 -2.95 3.86 -0.04
N VAL A 49 -2.76 2.84 -0.88
CA VAL A 49 -2.30 2.97 -2.27
C VAL A 49 -3.27 2.25 -3.20
N THR A 50 -3.81 2.96 -4.19
CA THR A 50 -4.75 2.40 -5.16
C THR A 50 -4.36 2.72 -6.59
N VAL A 51 -4.61 1.80 -7.51
CA VAL A 51 -4.52 2.03 -8.96
C VAL A 51 -5.87 1.73 -9.57
N TRP A 52 -6.47 2.71 -10.27
CA TRP A 52 -7.82 2.56 -10.80
C TRP A 52 -8.06 3.39 -12.06
N ASP A 53 -9.24 3.24 -12.69
CA ASP A 53 -9.65 3.99 -13.89
C ASP A 53 -10.01 5.47 -13.60
N ARG A 54 -10.04 5.84 -12.31
CA ARG A 54 -10.38 7.17 -11.81
C ARG A 54 -9.74 7.37 -10.43
N PRO A 55 -9.64 8.62 -9.93
CA PRO A 55 -9.15 8.89 -8.59
C PRO A 55 -10.02 8.22 -7.52
N ALA A 56 -9.39 7.49 -6.58
CA ALA A 56 -10.07 7.06 -5.37
C ALA A 56 -10.34 8.27 -4.46
N ARG A 57 -11.44 8.20 -3.71
CA ARG A 57 -11.88 9.27 -2.80
C ARG A 57 -12.16 8.70 -1.43
N SER A 58 -11.57 9.32 -0.43
CA SER A 58 -11.84 9.05 0.97
C SER A 58 -13.00 9.89 1.50
N HIS A 59 -13.39 9.61 2.75
CA HIS A 59 -14.37 10.44 3.48
C HIS A 59 -13.87 11.88 3.73
N HIS A 60 -12.58 12.15 3.53
CA HIS A 60 -11.98 13.47 3.70
C HIS A 60 -11.96 14.28 2.40
N ASP A 61 -12.25 13.64 1.26
CA ASP A 61 -12.33 14.31 -0.03
C ASP A 61 -13.74 14.83 -0.31
N GLU A 62 -13.88 15.77 -1.26
CA GLU A 62 -15.21 16.25 -1.67
C GLU A 62 -16.00 15.17 -2.42
N GLY A 63 -17.20 14.88 -1.91
CA GLY A 63 -18.16 13.95 -2.50
C GLY A 63 -18.21 12.60 -1.80
N GLU A 64 -18.88 11.63 -2.43
CA GLU A 64 -19.02 10.29 -1.86
C GLU A 64 -17.70 9.50 -1.97
N PRO A 65 -17.33 8.75 -0.91
CA PRO A 65 -16.18 7.87 -0.93
C PRO A 65 -16.28 6.84 -2.06
N GLN A 66 -15.18 6.64 -2.77
CA GLN A 66 -15.09 5.70 -3.88
C GLN A 66 -13.72 5.03 -3.85
N TYR A 67 -13.71 3.71 -3.76
CA TYR A 67 -12.50 2.90 -3.75
C TYR A 67 -12.61 1.82 -4.82
N PRO A 68 -11.48 1.41 -5.42
CA PRO A 68 -11.47 0.20 -6.23
C PRO A 68 -11.80 -1.03 -5.36
N PRO A 69 -12.26 -2.13 -5.99
CA PRO A 69 -12.62 -3.36 -5.28
C PRO A 69 -11.45 -4.02 -4.56
N ALA A 70 -10.21 -3.66 -4.90
CA ALA A 70 -9.02 -4.09 -4.21
C ALA A 70 -7.95 -2.99 -4.19
N TYR A 71 -7.18 -2.93 -3.11
CA TYR A 71 -6.13 -1.93 -2.90
C TYR A 71 -5.05 -2.42 -1.93
N LEU A 72 -3.95 -1.66 -1.84
CA LEU A 72 -2.87 -1.91 -0.89
C LEU A 72 -2.92 -0.95 0.29
N ARG A 73 -2.52 -1.47 1.44
CA ARG A 73 -2.09 -0.71 2.62
C ARG A 73 -0.60 -0.96 2.80
N VAL A 74 0.17 0.07 3.08
CA VAL A 74 1.63 -0.01 3.16
C VAL A 74 2.10 0.57 4.49
N ALA A 75 2.87 -0.21 5.25
CA ALA A 75 3.60 0.25 6.41
C ALA A 75 5.08 0.33 6.04
N VAL A 76 5.74 1.44 6.39
CA VAL A 76 7.18 1.61 6.13
C VAL A 76 7.82 2.30 7.32
N ASP A 77 8.98 1.78 7.70
CA ASP A 77 9.92 2.41 8.61
C ASP A 77 11.24 2.64 7.85
N PRO A 78 11.48 3.87 7.34
CA PRO A 78 12.67 4.19 6.57
C PRO A 78 13.95 4.22 7.42
N ASP A 79 13.85 4.40 8.74
CA ASP A 79 15.01 4.46 9.62
C ASP A 79 15.60 3.06 9.85
N THR A 80 14.75 2.03 9.82
CA THR A 80 15.17 0.63 9.91
C THR A 80 15.28 -0.07 8.54
N GLY A 81 14.73 0.54 7.49
CA GLY A 81 14.77 0.01 6.13
C GLY A 81 13.78 -1.14 5.87
N TRP A 82 12.75 -1.25 6.71
CA TRP A 82 11.73 -2.30 6.64
C TRP A 82 10.38 -1.73 6.20
N GLY A 83 9.59 -2.59 5.57
CA GLY A 83 8.19 -2.29 5.28
C GLY A 83 7.36 -3.57 5.13
N ALA A 84 6.06 -3.42 5.15
CA ALA A 84 5.11 -4.50 4.94
C ALA A 84 3.91 -3.97 4.15
N MET A 85 3.22 -4.86 3.45
CA MET A 85 2.00 -4.49 2.72
C MET A 85 0.87 -5.43 3.07
N THR A 86 -0.34 -4.89 3.09
CA THR A 86 -1.57 -5.65 3.15
C THR A 86 -2.36 -5.43 1.88
N TRP A 87 -2.70 -6.53 1.20
CA TRP A 87 -3.65 -6.57 0.12
C TRP A 87 -5.06 -6.70 0.70
N ILE A 88 -5.89 -5.71 0.43
CA ILE A 88 -7.32 -5.74 0.74
C ILE A 88 -8.05 -6.06 -0.56
N GLY A 89 -8.44 -7.31 -0.73
CA GLY A 89 -9.25 -7.78 -1.85
C GLY A 89 -10.74 -7.84 -1.51
N THR A 90 -11.55 -8.26 -2.48
CA THR A 90 -13.00 -8.43 -2.29
C THR A 90 -13.39 -9.55 -1.34
N ALA A 91 -12.54 -10.58 -1.22
CA ALA A 91 -12.82 -11.78 -0.41
C ALA A 91 -11.63 -12.21 0.46
N GLU A 92 -10.50 -11.51 0.38
CA GLU A 92 -9.28 -11.88 1.08
C GLU A 92 -8.57 -10.64 1.61
N VAL A 93 -7.97 -10.81 2.79
CA VAL A 93 -6.99 -9.90 3.34
C VAL A 93 -5.71 -10.69 3.48
N LEU A 94 -4.64 -10.20 2.87
CA LEU A 94 -3.35 -10.86 2.88
C LEU A 94 -2.26 -9.88 3.25
N ASP A 95 -1.37 -10.30 4.13
CA ASP A 95 -0.15 -9.56 4.43
C ASP A 95 1.00 -10.12 3.60
N THR A 96 2.02 -9.31 3.35
CA THR A 96 3.29 -9.80 2.81
C THR A 96 3.83 -10.93 3.67
N PHE A 97 4.61 -11.81 3.07
CA PHE A 97 5.24 -12.93 3.77
C PHE A 97 6.71 -13.04 3.42
N ASN A 98 7.53 -13.03 4.46
CA ASN A 98 8.95 -13.26 4.43
C ASN A 98 9.25 -14.58 5.16
N PRO A 99 9.35 -15.72 4.44
CA PRO A 99 9.67 -17.02 5.04
C PRO A 99 11.08 -17.08 5.63
N HIS A 100 11.91 -16.07 5.35
CA HIS A 100 13.29 -15.94 5.80
C HIS A 100 13.49 -14.67 6.63
N ALA A 101 12.42 -14.18 7.29
CA ALA A 101 12.50 -13.05 8.19
C ALA A 101 13.59 -13.32 9.25
N PRO A 102 14.59 -12.44 9.39
CA PRO A 102 15.59 -12.58 10.44
C PRO A 102 14.96 -12.33 11.82
N GLU A 103 15.64 -12.75 12.89
CA GLU A 103 15.13 -12.59 14.27
C GLU A 103 14.90 -11.12 14.68
N ASP A 104 15.57 -10.18 14.01
CA ASP A 104 15.47 -8.74 14.23
C ASP A 104 14.45 -8.04 13.30
N ALA A 105 13.69 -8.79 12.49
CA ALA A 105 12.62 -8.22 11.68
C ALA A 105 11.56 -7.57 12.60
N PRO A 106 11.21 -6.29 12.39
CA PRO A 106 10.29 -5.60 13.27
C PRO A 106 8.85 -6.04 13.02
N GLU A 107 8.00 -5.93 14.03
CA GLU A 107 6.56 -5.81 13.83
C GLU A 107 6.25 -4.36 13.44
N LEU A 108 5.43 -4.17 12.40
CA LEU A 108 5.13 -2.84 11.86
C LEU A 108 3.69 -2.43 12.19
N VAL A 109 3.46 -1.15 12.44
CA VAL A 109 2.13 -0.65 12.80
C VAL A 109 1.22 -0.65 11.57
N PHE A 110 0.08 -1.33 11.66
CA PHE A 110 -0.96 -1.27 10.63
C PHE A 110 -1.84 -0.03 10.78
N ALA A 111 -2.27 0.25 12.01
CA ALA A 111 -3.10 1.40 12.35
C ALA A 111 -2.82 1.89 13.79
N CYS A 112 -2.52 3.17 13.95
CA CYS A 112 -2.14 3.75 15.25
C CYS A 112 -3.28 3.91 16.27
N ASP A 113 -4.54 3.71 15.85
CA ASP A 113 -5.72 3.79 16.73
C ASP A 113 -6.04 2.46 17.44
N GLY A 114 -5.27 1.40 17.19
CA GLY A 114 -5.36 0.10 17.85
C GLY A 114 -3.99 -0.59 17.97
N PRO A 115 -3.91 -1.75 18.65
CA PRO A 115 -2.69 -2.57 18.73
C PRO A 115 -2.43 -3.38 17.46
N ASP A 116 -2.97 -2.96 16.30
CA ASP A 116 -2.91 -3.75 15.09
C ASP A 116 -1.50 -3.66 14.50
N LEU A 117 -0.73 -4.72 14.75
CA LEU A 117 0.61 -4.90 14.25
C LEU A 117 0.61 -5.92 13.11
N LEU A 118 1.38 -5.62 12.07
CA LEU A 118 1.82 -6.58 11.09
C LEU A 118 2.92 -7.44 11.74
N PRO A 119 2.80 -8.78 11.69
CA PRO A 119 3.77 -9.66 12.32
C PRO A 119 5.15 -9.50 11.68
N ALA A 120 6.21 -9.84 12.40
CA ALA A 120 7.57 -9.81 11.87
C ALA A 120 7.74 -10.66 10.59
N SER A 121 6.95 -11.73 10.44
CA SER A 121 6.91 -12.54 9.21
C SER A 121 6.39 -11.79 7.99
N ALA A 122 5.75 -10.62 8.17
CA ALA A 122 5.29 -9.78 7.08
C ALA A 122 6.30 -8.71 6.64
N SER A 123 7.33 -8.47 7.45
CA SER A 123 8.34 -7.45 7.20
C SER A 123 9.31 -7.88 6.10
N LEU A 124 9.43 -7.00 5.12
CA LEU A 124 10.29 -7.11 3.95
C LEU A 124 11.29 -5.95 3.92
N PRO A 125 12.47 -6.14 3.34
CA PRO A 125 13.33 -5.03 2.98
C PRO A 125 12.56 -4.01 2.13
N GLN A 126 12.73 -2.72 2.42
CA GLN A 126 12.06 -1.63 1.73
C GLN A 126 12.28 -1.66 0.20
N THR A 127 13.40 -2.22 -0.26
CA THR A 127 13.67 -2.45 -1.69
C THR A 127 12.68 -3.43 -2.34
N ASP A 128 12.28 -4.47 -1.61
CA ASP A 128 11.28 -5.44 -2.08
C ASP A 128 9.88 -4.82 -2.09
N VAL A 129 9.56 -4.01 -1.07
CA VAL A 129 8.30 -3.22 -1.03
C VAL A 129 8.22 -2.28 -2.23
N ARG A 130 9.30 -1.53 -2.54
CA ARG A 130 9.37 -0.65 -3.70
C ARG A 130 9.15 -1.40 -5.02
N ARG A 131 9.77 -2.59 -5.17
CA ARG A 131 9.61 -3.44 -6.36
C ARG A 131 8.15 -3.88 -6.52
N ALA A 132 7.52 -4.32 -5.45
CA ALA A 132 6.14 -4.78 -5.47
C ALA A 132 5.14 -3.64 -5.74
N LEU A 133 5.36 -2.46 -5.17
CA LEU A 133 4.56 -1.27 -5.48
C LEU A 133 4.72 -0.84 -6.95
N THR A 134 5.93 -0.94 -7.50
CA THR A 134 6.15 -0.67 -8.93
C THR A 134 5.32 -1.64 -9.79
N GLU A 135 5.36 -2.94 -9.50
CA GLU A 135 4.50 -3.93 -10.18
C GLU A 135 3.00 -3.59 -10.02
N TYR A 136 2.56 -3.20 -8.82
CA TYR A 136 1.19 -2.79 -8.57
C TYR A 136 0.78 -1.60 -9.44
N THR A 137 1.63 -0.58 -9.59
CA THR A 137 1.32 0.59 -10.43
C THR A 137 1.14 0.26 -11.91
N HIS A 138 1.75 -0.81 -12.39
CA HIS A 138 1.60 -1.26 -13.77
C HIS A 138 0.41 -2.19 -13.97
N THR A 139 0.09 -3.02 -12.98
CA THR A 139 -0.91 -4.10 -13.13
C THR A 139 -2.26 -3.77 -12.50
N GLY A 140 -2.29 -2.94 -11.45
CA GLY A 140 -3.46 -2.75 -10.60
C GLY A 140 -3.90 -4.00 -9.84
N THR A 141 -3.10 -5.06 -9.86
CA THR A 141 -3.41 -6.36 -9.25
C THR A 141 -2.41 -6.74 -8.16
N ARG A 142 -2.78 -7.67 -7.29
CA ARG A 142 -1.92 -8.16 -6.20
C ARG A 142 -0.51 -8.50 -6.72
N PRO A 143 0.55 -7.82 -6.23
CA PRO A 143 1.92 -8.08 -6.67
C PRO A 143 2.34 -9.54 -6.55
N THR A 144 3.03 -10.05 -7.56
CA THR A 144 3.57 -11.41 -7.62
C THR A 144 5.06 -11.48 -7.25
N THR A 145 5.73 -10.33 -7.19
CA THR A 145 7.14 -10.19 -6.79
C THR A 145 7.42 -10.40 -5.30
N VAL A 146 6.38 -10.66 -4.51
CA VAL A 146 6.43 -10.98 -3.07
C VAL A 146 5.50 -12.14 -2.76
N GLN A 147 5.75 -12.83 -1.64
CA GLN A 147 4.84 -13.85 -1.12
C GLN A 147 3.82 -13.21 -0.20
N TRP A 148 2.71 -13.92 0.00
CA TRP A 148 1.58 -13.47 0.81
C TRP A 148 1.19 -14.54 1.82
N GLN A 149 0.81 -14.12 3.02
CA GLN A 149 0.21 -14.95 4.06
C GLN A 149 -1.18 -14.43 4.40
N GLN A 150 -1.98 -15.26 5.07
CA GLN A 150 -3.29 -14.81 5.55
C GLN A 150 -3.11 -13.64 6.53
N GLY A 151 -3.72 -12.50 6.20
CA GLY A 151 -3.68 -11.32 7.05
C GLY A 151 -4.69 -11.42 8.19
N TYR A 152 -4.40 -10.71 9.28
CA TYR A 152 -5.19 -10.79 10.51
C TYR A 152 -6.31 -9.73 10.61
N LEU A 153 -6.43 -8.78 9.67
CA LEU A 153 -7.51 -7.79 9.78
C LEU A 153 -8.87 -8.47 9.77
N ALA A 154 -9.56 -8.38 10.90
CA ALA A 154 -10.98 -8.61 10.97
C ALA A 154 -11.66 -7.46 10.23
N LEU A 155 -12.21 -7.75 9.05
CA LEU A 155 -13.10 -6.84 8.32
C LEU A 155 -14.38 -6.57 9.13
#